data_AF-A0AAN4D448-F1
#
_entry.id   AF-A0AAN4D448-F1
#
_cell.length_a   1.000
_cell.length_b   1.000
_cell.length_c   1.000
_cell.angle_alpha   90.00
_cell.angle_beta   90.00
_cell.angle_gamma   90.00
#
_symmetry.space_group_name_H-M   'P 1'
#
loop_
_entity.id
_entity.type
_entity.pdbx_description
1 polymer ?
#
loop_
_entity_poly.entity_id
_entity_poly.type
_entity_poly.pdbx_seq_one_letter_code
_entity_poly.pdbx_strand_id
1 'polypeptide(L)'
;SLTQNAIVAEFLRTLEYFDGLMFMTSNRGSDIDEAIIPRCAAIIHYDVPEKSDAQKIWKIMGENFGVNIPDELVRSLVNTYPELPPRDIKMLLRLTLRMSVKEQGSGSIPTLDIVRKCAMFRGIERKRKEKAL
;
A
#
# COMPACT_ATOMS: atom_id res chain seq x y z
N SER A 1 23.48 -7.58 23.99
CA SER A 1 24.95 -7.67 23.79
C SER A 1 25.54 -6.27 23.94
N LEU A 2 26.72 -6.12 24.56
CA LEU A 2 27.42 -4.83 24.69
C LEU A 2 27.55 -4.12 23.33
N THR A 3 27.77 -4.88 22.26
CA THR A 3 27.89 -4.38 20.88
C THR A 3 26.60 -3.72 20.37
N GLN A 4 25.44 -4.31 20.66
CA GLN A 4 24.15 -3.76 20.22
C GLN A 4 23.85 -2.43 20.94
N ASN A 5 24.14 -2.36 22.24
CA ASN A 5 23.96 -1.14 23.01
C ASN A 5 24.91 -0.02 22.52
N ALA A 6 26.14 -0.37 22.14
CA ALA A 6 27.10 0.58 21.55
C ALA A 6 26.61 1.14 20.20
N ILE A 7 26.04 0.28 19.34
CA ILE A 7 25.46 0.71 18.06
C ILE A 7 24.27 1.65 18.29
N VAL A 8 23.37 1.31 19.21
CA VAL A 8 22.22 2.15 19.55
C VAL A 8 22.66 3.50 20.08
N ALA A 9 23.65 3.54 20.98
CA ALA A 9 24.19 4.78 21.54
C ALA A 9 24.81 5.68 20.45
N GLU A 10 25.61 5.10 19.54
CA GLU A 10 26.22 5.84 18.44
C GLU A 10 25.19 6.35 17.43
N PHE A 11 24.12 5.56 17.19
CA PHE A 11 23.00 5.98 16.36
C PHE A 11 22.22 7.15 16.98
N LEU A 12 21.90 7.10 18.28
CA LEU A 12 21.23 8.19 18.98
C LEU A 12 22.07 9.48 18.97
N ARG A 13 23.39 9.36 19.14
CA ARG A 13 24.32 10.47 19.00
C ARG A 13 24.26 11.06 17.58
N THR A 14 24.20 10.21 16.57
CA THR A 14 24.07 10.68 15.18
C THR A 14 22.77 11.45 14.97
N LEU A 15 21.64 11.00 15.52
CA LEU A 15 20.36 11.70 15.43
C LEU A 15 20.39 13.10 16.06
N GLU A 16 21.11 13.29 17.16
CA GLU A 16 21.19 14.59 17.86
C GLU A 16 22.00 15.63 17.11
N TYR A 17 23.09 15.21 16.46
CA TYR A 17 24.05 16.12 15.82
C TYR A 17 23.98 16.08 14.29
N PHE A 18 22.95 15.45 13.72
CA PHE A 18 22.79 15.40 12.28
C PHE A 18 22.49 16.79 11.73
N ASP A 19 23.45 17.35 10.98
CA ASP A 19 23.30 18.63 10.30
C ASP A 19 22.62 18.44 8.94
N GLY A 20 21.31 18.21 8.96
CA GLY A 20 20.51 18.03 7.76
C GLY A 20 19.09 17.53 8.03
N LEU A 21 18.38 17.18 6.95
CA LEU A 21 17.07 16.56 7.02
C LEU A 21 17.17 15.04 6.82
N MET A 22 16.84 14.27 7.85
CA MET A 22 16.85 12.82 7.83
C MET A 22 15.43 12.27 7.68
N PHE A 23 15.21 11.41 6.68
CA PHE A 23 13.98 10.64 6.55
C PHE A 23 14.23 9.19 6.98
N MET A 24 13.45 8.73 7.96
CA MET A 24 13.46 7.35 8.43
C MET A 24 12.11 6.71 8.15
N THR A 25 12.11 5.42 7.81
CA THR A 25 10.89 4.66 7.52
C THR A 25 10.91 3.35 8.30
N SER A 26 9.80 2.96 8.92
CA SER A 26 9.65 1.67 9.58
C SER A 26 8.27 1.08 9.26
N ASN A 27 8.24 -0.23 8.99
CA ASN A 27 6.98 -1.00 8.92
C ASN A 27 6.58 -1.54 10.30
N ARG A 28 7.35 -1.23 11.35
CA ARG A 28 7.15 -1.64 12.74
C ARG A 28 7.31 -0.42 13.64
N GLY A 29 6.39 0.54 13.49
CA GLY A 29 6.42 1.80 14.24
C GLY A 29 6.32 1.60 15.76
N SER A 30 5.60 0.56 16.20
CA SER A 30 5.46 0.17 17.60
C SER A 30 6.76 -0.31 18.25
N ASP A 31 7.71 -0.80 17.44
CA ASP A 31 8.95 -1.41 17.91
C ASP A 31 10.10 -0.37 17.91
N ILE A 32 9.80 0.89 17.58
CA ILE A 32 10.78 1.97 17.61
C ILE A 32 11.13 2.28 19.05
N ASP A 33 12.43 2.35 19.32
CA ASP A 33 12.96 2.71 20.64
C ASP A 33 12.40 4.07 21.11
N GLU A 34 11.91 4.12 22.34
CA GLU A 34 11.33 5.32 22.93
C GLU A 34 12.29 6.52 22.96
N ALA A 35 13.60 6.28 22.94
CA ALA A 35 14.60 7.34 22.83
C ALA A 35 14.60 8.00 21.43
N ILE A 36 14.16 7.33 20.38
CA ILE A 36 14.15 7.90 19.02
C ILE A 36 13.00 8.91 18.87
N ILE A 37 11.84 8.63 19.47
CA ILE A 37 10.61 9.41 19.27
C ILE A 37 10.76 10.91 19.60
N PRO A 38 11.35 11.32 20.75
CA PRO A 38 11.55 12.75 21.07
C PRO A 38 12.55 13.47 20.17
N ARG A 39 13.40 12.72 19.43
CA ARG A 39 14.41 13.27 18.51
C ARG A 39 13.86 13.48 17.10
N CYS A 40 12.64 13.00 16.81
CA CYS A 40 11.97 13.22 15.55
C CYS A 40 11.24 14.57 15.54
N ALA A 41 11.56 15.44 14.58
CA ALA A 41 10.83 16.69 14.38
C ALA A 41 9.37 16.48 13.95
N ALA A 42 9.09 15.38 13.24
CA ALA A 42 7.76 14.98 12.82
C ALA A 42 7.67 13.45 12.71
N ILE A 43 6.49 12.91 13.01
CA ILE A 43 6.16 11.50 12.82
C ILE A 43 4.94 11.41 11.92
N ILE A 44 5.08 10.75 10.78
CA ILE A 44 4.02 10.61 9.78
C ILE A 44 3.56 9.15 9.81
N HIS A 45 2.30 8.95 10.18
CA HIS A 45 1.65 7.65 10.11
C HIS A 45 1.03 7.47 8.72
N TYR A 46 1.22 6.28 8.15
CA TYR A 46 0.66 5.90 6.86
C TYR A 46 -0.41 4.83 7.06
N ASP A 47 -1.65 5.26 7.17
CA ASP A 47 -2.80 4.38 7.29
C ASP A 47 -3.26 3.84 5.92
N VAL A 48 -4.11 2.82 5.96
CA VAL A 48 -4.80 2.33 4.77
C VAL A 48 -5.68 3.48 4.22
N PRO A 49 -5.64 3.75 2.91
CA PRO A 49 -6.33 4.90 2.34
C PRO A 49 -7.84 4.80 2.53
N GLU A 50 -8.46 5.94 2.81
CA GLU A 50 -9.91 6.05 2.77
C GLU A 50 -10.44 5.74 1.36
N LYS A 51 -11.75 5.47 1.27
CA LYS A 51 -12.42 5.12 0.01
C LYS A 51 -12.12 6.10 -1.13
N SER A 52 -12.17 7.40 -0.85
CA SER A 52 -11.91 8.46 -1.84
C SER A 52 -10.47 8.44 -2.34
N ASP A 53 -9.51 8.23 -1.44
CA ASP A 53 -8.09 8.17 -1.78
C ASP A 53 -7.73 6.84 -2.46
N ALA A 54 -8.32 5.72 -2.04
CA ALA A 54 -8.21 4.44 -2.73
C ALA A 54 -8.68 4.56 -4.19
N GLN A 55 -9.80 5.25 -4.46
CA GLN A 55 -10.27 5.51 -5.81
C GLN A 55 -9.25 6.30 -6.64
N LYS A 56 -8.66 7.35 -6.07
CA LYS A 56 -7.59 8.13 -6.72
C LYS A 56 -6.37 7.25 -7.01
N ILE A 57 -5.94 6.43 -6.03
CA ILE A 57 -4.80 5.52 -6.18
C ILE A 57 -5.06 4.53 -7.32
N TRP A 58 -6.24 3.94 -7.42
CA TRP A 58 -6.57 3.06 -8.55
C TRP A 58 -6.44 3.75 -9.91
N LYS A 59 -6.94 4.98 -10.03
CA LYS A 59 -6.82 5.77 -11.27
C LYS A 59 -5.37 6.09 -11.61
N ILE A 60 -4.62 6.64 -10.64
CA ILE A 60 -3.19 6.97 -10.81
C ILE A 60 -2.38 5.72 -11.17
N MET A 61 -2.63 4.58 -10.52
CA MET A 61 -1.95 3.34 -10.85
C MET A 61 -2.33 2.82 -12.24
N GLY A 62 -3.59 2.98 -12.66
CA GLY A 62 -4.03 2.72 -14.03
C GLY A 62 -3.27 3.55 -15.05
N GLU A 63 -3.24 4.87 -14.87
CA GLU A 63 -2.52 5.82 -15.73
C GLU A 63 -1.03 5.48 -15.81
N ASN A 64 -0.39 5.15 -14.66
CA ASN A 64 1.01 4.72 -14.61
C ASN A 64 1.28 3.42 -15.39
N PHE A 65 0.27 2.56 -15.56
CA PHE A 65 0.36 1.36 -16.39
C PHE A 65 -0.18 1.57 -17.81
N GLY A 66 -0.55 2.80 -18.19
CA GLY A 66 -1.07 3.15 -19.51
C GLY A 66 -2.52 2.72 -19.76
N VAL A 67 -3.31 2.51 -18.71
CA VAL A 67 -4.71 2.06 -18.82
C VAL A 67 -5.63 3.00 -18.04
N ASN A 68 -6.60 3.58 -18.73
CA ASN A 68 -7.66 4.34 -18.08
C ASN A 68 -8.74 3.39 -17.55
N ILE A 69 -8.86 3.29 -16.22
CA ILE A 69 -9.81 2.39 -15.56
C ILE A 69 -11.15 3.12 -15.39
N PRO A 70 -12.28 2.58 -15.91
CA PRO A 70 -13.59 3.22 -15.77
C PRO A 70 -13.98 3.43 -14.30
N ASP A 71 -14.61 4.58 -14.02
CA ASP A 71 -15.02 4.97 -12.66
C ASP A 71 -15.95 3.94 -11.99
N GLU A 72 -16.82 3.30 -12.76
CA GLU A 72 -17.70 2.24 -12.27
C GLU A 72 -16.92 1.01 -11.78
N LEU A 73 -15.87 0.63 -12.51
CA LEU A 73 -15.00 -0.47 -12.11
C LEU A 73 -14.21 -0.10 -10.86
N VAL A 74 -13.62 1.11 -10.81
CA VAL A 74 -12.90 1.60 -9.63
C VAL A 74 -13.80 1.60 -8.40
N ARG A 75 -15.04 2.12 -8.50
CA ARG A 75 -16.03 2.09 -7.42
C ARG A 75 -16.32 0.66 -6.95
N SER A 76 -16.48 -0.26 -7.88
CA SER A 76 -16.71 -1.69 -7.59
C SER A 76 -15.52 -2.33 -6.88
N LEU A 77 -14.29 -2.03 -7.30
CA LEU A 77 -13.06 -2.54 -6.70
C LEU A 77 -12.88 -2.04 -5.27
N VAL A 78 -13.04 -0.74 -5.03
CA VAL A 78 -12.89 -0.16 -3.69
C VAL A 78 -14.01 -0.65 -2.75
N ASN A 79 -15.24 -0.84 -3.24
CA ASN A 79 -16.30 -1.44 -2.43
C ASN A 79 -16.02 -2.92 -2.09
N THR A 80 -15.40 -3.67 -3.01
CA THR A 80 -15.09 -5.09 -2.80
C THR A 80 -13.88 -5.29 -1.87
N TYR A 81 -12.91 -4.38 -1.96
CA TYR A 81 -11.63 -4.43 -1.27
C TYR A 81 -11.31 -3.07 -0.61
N PRO A 82 -12.05 -2.70 0.46
CA PRO A 82 -11.98 -1.36 1.03
C PRO A 82 -10.69 -1.07 1.78
N GLU A 83 -10.03 -2.10 2.31
CA GLU A 83 -8.86 -1.95 3.19
C GLU A 83 -7.55 -2.31 2.47
N LEU A 84 -7.50 -2.13 1.14
CA LEU A 84 -6.30 -2.47 0.39
C LEU A 84 -5.18 -1.43 0.59
N PRO A 85 -3.99 -1.86 1.04
CA PRO A 85 -2.82 -0.98 1.03
C PRO A 85 -2.47 -0.57 -0.40
N PRO A 86 -1.92 0.65 -0.60
CA PRO A 86 -1.56 1.15 -1.93
C PRO A 86 -0.62 0.21 -2.72
N ARG A 87 0.30 -0.46 -2.01
CA ARG A 87 1.19 -1.48 -2.58
C ARG A 87 0.41 -2.64 -3.20
N ASP A 88 -0.62 -3.12 -2.53
CA ASP A 88 -1.42 -4.23 -3.04
C ASP A 88 -2.37 -3.81 -4.15
N ILE A 89 -2.92 -2.59 -4.12
CA ILE A 89 -3.63 -2.02 -5.27
C ILE A 89 -2.74 -2.06 -6.52
N LYS A 90 -1.53 -1.51 -6.43
CA LYS A 90 -0.55 -1.48 -7.52
C LYS A 90 -0.24 -2.88 -8.03
N MET A 91 0.04 -3.81 -7.13
CA MET A 91 0.49 -5.14 -7.48
C MET A 91 -0.66 -6.04 -7.99
N LEU A 92 -1.87 -5.87 -7.47
CA LEU A 92 -3.08 -6.51 -7.99
C LEU A 92 -3.36 -6.02 -9.41
N LEU A 93 -3.38 -4.71 -9.64
CA LEU A 93 -3.58 -4.12 -10.96
C LEU A 93 -2.54 -4.64 -11.97
N ARG A 94 -1.27 -4.65 -11.60
CA ARG A 94 -0.18 -5.16 -12.45
C ARG A 94 -0.37 -6.64 -12.84
N LEU A 95 -0.91 -7.46 -11.93
CA LEU A 95 -1.20 -8.86 -12.22
C LEU A 95 -2.42 -9.00 -13.13
N THR A 96 -3.48 -8.25 -12.81
CA THR A 96 -4.72 -8.23 -13.57
C THR A 96 -4.49 -7.79 -15.02
N LEU A 97 -3.73 -6.74 -15.26
CA LEU A 97 -3.40 -6.28 -16.61
C LEU A 97 -2.67 -7.36 -17.41
N ARG A 98 -1.70 -8.05 -16.79
CA ARG A 98 -0.98 -9.16 -17.44
C ARG A 98 -1.90 -10.34 -17.77
N MET A 99 -2.85 -10.65 -16.89
CA MET A 99 -3.84 -11.71 -17.15
C MET A 99 -4.86 -11.30 -18.23
N SER A 100 -5.30 -10.04 -18.25
CA SER A 100 -6.21 -9.51 -19.26
C SER A 100 -5.60 -9.57 -20.66
N VAL A 101 -4.32 -9.21 -20.82
CA VAL A 101 -3.62 -9.36 -22.10
C VAL A 101 -3.61 -10.81 -22.58
N LYS A 102 -3.45 -11.78 -21.67
CA LYS A 102 -3.45 -13.21 -21.99
C LYS A 102 -4.85 -13.74 -22.35
N GLU A 103 -5.90 -13.33 -21.63
CA GLU A 103 -7.26 -13.85 -21.83
C GLU A 103 -8.06 -13.10 -22.92
N GLN A 104 -7.80 -11.79 -23.13
CA GLN A 104 -8.65 -10.88 -23.92
C GLN A 104 -7.89 -10.13 -25.03
N GLY A 105 -6.56 -10.25 -25.10
CA GLY A 105 -5.73 -9.56 -26.09
C GLY A 105 -5.18 -8.21 -25.61
N SER A 106 -4.32 -7.59 -26.43
CA SER A 106 -3.63 -6.34 -26.04
C SER A 106 -4.60 -5.16 -25.94
N GLY A 107 -4.51 -4.38 -24.85
CA GLY A 107 -5.27 -3.13 -24.67
C GLY A 107 -6.68 -3.27 -24.07
N SER A 108 -7.08 -4.47 -23.65
CA SER A 108 -8.38 -4.68 -23.00
C SER A 108 -8.43 -4.14 -21.57
N ILE A 109 -9.55 -3.50 -21.22
CA ILE A 109 -9.85 -3.09 -19.85
C ILE A 109 -10.13 -4.35 -19.02
N PRO A 110 -9.50 -4.51 -17.84
CA PRO A 110 -9.78 -5.66 -16.99
C PRO A 110 -11.25 -5.79 -16.62
N THR A 111 -11.80 -6.99 -16.79
CA THR A 111 -13.10 -7.32 -16.21
C THR A 111 -12.98 -7.60 -14.72
N LEU A 112 -14.07 -7.39 -13.99
CA LEU A 112 -14.12 -7.64 -12.55
C LEU A 112 -13.77 -9.10 -12.21
N ASP A 113 -14.11 -10.06 -13.07
CA ASP A 113 -13.81 -11.47 -12.83
C ASP A 113 -12.32 -11.80 -12.93
N ILE A 114 -11.58 -11.16 -13.84
CA ILE A 114 -10.12 -11.29 -13.90
C ILE A 114 -9.50 -10.70 -12.64
N VAL A 115 -9.96 -9.52 -12.21
CA VAL A 115 -9.47 -8.90 -10.96
C VAL A 115 -9.73 -9.83 -9.77
N ARG A 116 -10.91 -10.44 -9.70
CA ARG A 116 -11.29 -11.39 -8.65
C ARG A 116 -10.40 -12.62 -8.64
N LYS A 117 -10.12 -13.23 -9.80
CA LYS A 117 -9.16 -14.34 -9.91
C LYS A 117 -7.79 -13.92 -9.38
N CYS A 118 -7.28 -12.78 -9.84
CA CYS A 118 -5.97 -12.26 -9.40
C CYS A 118 -5.92 -11.94 -7.90
N ALA A 119 -7.00 -11.42 -7.33
CA ALA A 119 -7.11 -11.17 -5.90
C ALA A 119 -7.03 -12.47 -5.09
N MET A 120 -7.72 -13.52 -5.53
CA MET A 120 -7.61 -14.86 -4.89
C MET A 120 -6.17 -15.40 -4.95
N PHE A 121 -5.49 -15.28 -6.09
CA PHE A 121 -4.08 -15.70 -6.20
C PHE A 121 -3.13 -14.92 -5.28
N ARG A 122 -3.49 -13.68 -4.92
CA ARG A 122 -2.70 -12.84 -4.00
C ARG A 122 -3.11 -13.00 -2.54
N GLY A 123 -4.07 -13.87 -2.22
CA GLY A 123 -4.59 -14.01 -0.85
C GLY A 123 -5.35 -12.77 -0.35
N ILE A 124 -5.85 -11.92 -1.28
CA ILE A 124 -6.63 -10.74 -0.92
C ILE A 124 -8.09 -11.17 -0.71
N GLU A 125 -8.52 -11.15 0.55
CA GLU A 125 -9.90 -11.49 0.92
C GLU A 125 -10.86 -10.35 0.59
N ARG A 126 -12.11 -10.72 0.26
CA ARG A 126 -13.19 -9.75 0.07
C ARG A 126 -13.78 -9.40 1.41
N LYS A 127 -14.31 -8.18 1.57
CA LYS A 127 -15.21 -7.91 2.69
C LYS A 127 -16.40 -8.86 2.59
N ARG A 128 -16.49 -9.82 3.52
CA ARG A 128 -17.68 -10.67 3.65
C ARG A 128 -18.83 -9.72 3.97
N LYS A 129 -19.93 -9.78 3.22
CA LYS A 129 -21.17 -9.12 3.68
C LYS A 129 -21.42 -9.64 5.09
N GLU A 130 -21.41 -8.75 6.08
CA GLU A 130 -21.92 -9.10 7.41
C GLU A 130 -23.32 -9.70 7.18
N LYS A 131 -23.53 -10.90 7.72
CA LYS A 131 -24.89 -11.45 7.80
C LYS A 131 -25.70 -10.40 8.56
N ALA A 132 -26.65 -9.77 7.87
CA ALA A 132 -27.69 -9.02 8.53
C ALA A 132 -28.33 -9.95 9.56
N LEU A 133 -28.26 -9.57 10.84
CA LEU A 133 -28.99 -10.19 11.93
C LEU A 133 -30.46 -9.79 11.82
#